data_AF-A0A494YS26-F1
#
_entry.id   AF-A0A494YS26-F1
#
_cell.length_a   1.000
_cell.length_b   1.000
_cell.length_c   1.000
_cell.angle_alpha   90.00
_cell.angle_beta   90.00
_cell.angle_gamma   90.00
#
_symmetry.space_group_name_H-M   'P 1'
#
loop_
_entity.id
_entity.type
_entity.pdbx_description
1 polymer ?
#
loop_
_entity_poly.entity_id
_entity_poly.type
_entity_poly.pdbx_seq_one_letter_code
_entity_poly.pdbx_strand_id
1 'polypeptide(L)' 'MKPNRDNKSDEFTVAGTNIEEVKRKNENSGMSYNEVKEFIANTTGGIGTGIYSDTNVEEVKSKIHQEKQ' A
#
# COMPACT_ATOMS: atom_id res chain seq x y z
N MET A 1 4.71 -28.56 -26.89
CA MET A 1 4.98 -27.12 -27.12
C MET A 1 3.70 -26.49 -27.63
N LYS A 2 3.09 -25.55 -26.88
CA LYS A 2 1.85 -24.86 -27.27
C LYS A 2 2.19 -23.64 -28.15
N PRO A 3 1.35 -23.28 -29.13
CA PRO A 3 1.69 -22.25 -30.10
C PRO A 3 1.77 -20.87 -29.45
N ASN A 4 2.77 -20.11 -29.91
CA ASN A 4 3.04 -18.72 -29.61
C ASN A 4 1.79 -17.88 -29.88
N ARG A 5 1.37 -17.07 -28.90
CA ARG A 5 0.39 -16.02 -29.12
C ARG A 5 1.16 -14.76 -29.45
N ASP A 6 1.17 -14.39 -30.73
CA ASP A 6 1.65 -13.09 -31.18
C ASP A 6 0.65 -12.02 -30.71
N ASN A 7 0.84 -11.53 -29.47
CA ASN A 7 -0.05 -10.61 -28.75
C ASN A 7 0.15 -9.15 -29.22
N LYS A 8 -0.09 -8.84 -30.50
CA LYS A 8 -0.10 -7.42 -30.96
C LYS A 8 -1.41 -6.70 -30.64
N SER A 9 -2.50 -7.43 -30.36
CA SER A 9 -3.80 -6.85 -29.98
C SER A 9 -3.88 -6.40 -28.53
N ASP A 10 -2.97 -6.87 -27.67
CA ASP A 10 -3.01 -6.64 -26.22
C ASP A 10 -2.14 -5.45 -25.80
N GLU A 11 -1.58 -4.69 -26.75
CA GLU A 11 -0.77 -3.51 -26.48
C GLU A 11 -1.63 -2.30 -26.07
N PHE A 12 -2.88 -2.24 -26.53
CA PHE A 12 -3.78 -1.11 -26.24
C PHE A 12 -5.11 -1.58 -25.63
N THR A 13 -5.62 -0.83 -24.65
CA THR A 13 -6.98 -1.05 -24.11
C THR A 13 -8.04 -0.63 -25.14
N VAL A 14 -9.31 -0.97 -24.89
CA VAL A 14 -10.46 -0.51 -25.72
C VAL A 14 -10.54 1.02 -25.80
N ALA A 15 -10.04 1.72 -24.79
CA ALA A 15 -9.94 3.18 -24.75
C ALA A 15 -8.69 3.73 -25.47
N GLY A 16 -7.86 2.88 -26.09
CA GLY A 16 -6.63 3.27 -26.80
C GLY A 16 -5.42 3.52 -25.88
N THR A 17 -5.44 3.02 -24.63
CA THR A 17 -4.31 3.20 -23.71
C THR A 17 -3.21 2.17 -23.97
N ASN A 18 -1.98 2.62 -24.26
CA ASN A 18 -0.83 1.72 -24.40
C ASN A 18 -0.44 1.12 -23.04
N ILE A 19 -0.49 -0.21 -22.93
CA ILE A 19 -0.27 -0.96 -21.70
C ILE A 19 1.22 -0.98 -21.31
N GLU A 20 2.13 -1.13 -22.27
CA GLU A 20 3.57 -1.17 -21.99
C GLU A 20 4.09 0.19 -21.51
N GLU A 21 3.60 1.29 -22.09
CA GLU A 21 3.95 2.63 -21.64
C GLU A 21 3.42 2.92 -20.23
N VAL A 22 2.24 2.41 -19.87
CA VAL A 22 1.70 2.55 -18.51
C VAL A 22 2.52 1.75 -17.51
N LYS A 23 2.91 0.51 -17.82
CA LYS A 23 3.80 -0.28 -16.95
C LYS A 23 5.12 0.43 -16.70
N ARG A 24 5.76 0.90 -17.77
CA ARG A 24 7.01 1.68 -17.68
C ARG A 24 6.85 2.93 -16.83
N LYS A 25 5.74 3.67 -16.96
CA LYS A 25 5.47 4.84 -16.12
C LYS A 25 5.24 4.47 -14.66
N ASN A 26 4.53 3.38 -14.38
CA ASN A 26 4.29 2.91 -13.02
C ASN A 26 5.59 2.49 -12.33
N GLU A 27 6.46 1.76 -13.02
CA GLU A 27 7.81 1.41 -12.53
C GLU A 27 8.65 2.64 -12.20
N ASN A 28 8.42 3.76 -12.89
CA ASN A 28 9.12 5.03 -12.68
C ASN A 28 8.33 6.04 -11.80
N SER A 29 7.18 5.65 -11.23
CA SER A 29 6.28 6.57 -10.51
C SER A 29 6.64 6.81 -9.04
N GLY A 30 7.67 6.12 -8.53
CA GLY A 30 8.09 6.19 -7.14
C GLY A 30 7.37 5.18 -6.24
N MET A 31 7.35 5.46 -4.93
CA MET A 31 6.73 4.57 -3.94
C MET A 31 5.20 4.52 -4.11
N SER A 32 4.63 3.33 -4.01
CA SER A 32 3.19 3.16 -3.90
C SER A 32 2.66 3.79 -2.62
N TYR A 33 1.35 4.04 -2.57
CA TYR A 33 0.70 4.60 -1.38
C TYR A 33 0.99 3.81 -0.09
N ASN A 34 1.02 2.47 -0.15
CA ASN A 34 1.30 1.64 1.02
C ASN A 34 2.78 1.73 1.43
N GLU A 35 3.70 1.75 0.47
CA GLU A 35 5.12 1.95 0.74
C GLU A 35 5.39 3.34 1.32
N VAL A 36 4.73 4.39 0.80
CA VAL A 36 4.78 5.74 1.38
C VAL A 36 4.26 5.74 2.81
N LYS A 37 3.12 5.08 3.07
CA LYS A 37 2.53 4.99 4.41
C LYS A 37 3.48 4.32 5.40
N GLU A 38 4.08 3.19 5.02
CA GLU A 38 5.07 2.48 5.84
C GLU A 38 6.34 3.31 6.02
N PHE A 39 6.87 3.91 4.95
CA PHE A 39 8.04 4.77 5.00
C PHE A 39 7.82 5.94 5.97
N ILE A 40 6.67 6.62 5.87
CA ILE A 40 6.31 7.71 6.79
C ILE A 40 6.22 7.17 8.21
N ALA A 41 5.52 6.05 8.45
CA ALA A 41 5.41 5.44 9.78
C ALA A 41 6.77 5.09 10.39
N ASN A 42 7.72 4.59 9.59
CA ASN A 42 9.05 4.17 10.02
C ASN A 42 10.03 5.33 10.21
N THR A 43 9.95 6.38 9.38
CA THR A 43 10.95 7.46 9.35
C THR A 43 10.51 8.73 10.09
N THR A 44 9.20 8.95 10.20
CA THR A 44 8.62 10.18 10.77
C THR A 44 7.48 9.92 11.75
N GLY A 45 6.80 8.77 11.62
CA GLY A 45 5.81 8.31 12.58
C GLY A 45 6.47 8.06 13.93
N GLY A 46 5.86 8.55 15.01
CA GLY A 46 6.41 8.38 16.35
C GLY A 46 7.42 9.44 16.80
N ILE A 47 8.00 10.25 15.89
CA ILE A 47 8.95 11.31 16.28
C ILE A 47 8.18 12.41 17.02
N GLY A 48 8.38 12.50 18.33
CA GLY A 48 7.69 13.48 19.18
C GLY A 48 6.23 13.14 19.49
N THR A 49 5.70 12.00 19.03
CA THR A 49 4.36 11.51 19.42
C THR A 49 4.37 10.40 20.46
N GLY A 50 5.54 9.94 20.91
CA GLY A 50 5.65 9.06 22.07
C GLY A 50 4.99 9.64 23.34
N ILE A 51 4.94 10.96 23.47
CA ILE A 51 4.22 11.68 24.54
C ILE A 51 2.70 11.71 24.38
N TYR A 52 2.18 11.39 23.19
CA TYR A 52 0.74 11.32 22.92
C TYR A 52 0.25 9.86 22.85
N SER A 53 1.18 8.90 22.88
CA SER A 53 0.91 7.48 22.91
C SER A 53 0.98 6.93 24.34
N ASP A 54 0.27 7.55 25.28
CA ASP A 54 0.08 7.05 26.65
C ASP A 54 -0.85 5.82 26.72
N THR A 55 -1.03 5.13 25.60
CA THR A 55 -1.94 3.99 25.53
C THR A 55 -1.27 2.77 26.17
N ASN A 56 -1.62 2.51 27.43
CA ASN A 56 -1.27 1.26 28.09
C ASN A 56 -2.09 0.10 27.49
N VAL A 57 -1.42 -0.76 26.73
CA VAL A 57 -2.04 -1.89 26.03
C VAL A 57 -2.79 -2.84 26.99
N GLU A 58 -2.31 -3.03 28.21
CA GLU A 58 -2.95 -3.91 29.20
C GLU A 58 -4.21 -3.29 29.80
N GLU A 59 -4.22 -1.97 29.98
CA GLU A 59 -5.42 -1.23 30.40
C GLU A 59 -6.52 -1.29 29.34
N VAL A 60 -6.15 -1.09 28.06
CA VAL A 60 -7.09 -1.15 26.93
C VAL A 60 -7.71 -2.55 26.80
N LYS A 61 -6.90 -3.61 26.88
CA LYS A 61 -7.39 -4.99 26.84
C LYS A 61 -8.39 -5.29 27.96
N SER A 62 -8.13 -4.76 29.15
CA SER A 62 -8.98 -4.94 30.32
C SER A 62 -10.35 -4.26 30.15
N LYS A 63 -10.39 -3.00 29.67
CA LYS A 63 -11.65 -2.28 29.41
C LYS A 63 -12.52 -2.96 28.35
N ILE A 64 -11.92 -3.41 27.23
CA ILE A 64 -12.65 -4.09 26.16
C ILE A 64 -13.30 -5.40 26.63
N HIS A 65 -12.68 -6.11 27.57
CA HIS A 65 -13.26 -7.33 28.16
C HIS A 65 -14.34 -7.05 29.21
N GLN A 66 -14.21 -5.96 29.98
CA GLN A 66 -15.21 -5.56 30.97
C GLN A 66 -16.49 -5.03 30.34
N GLU A 67 -16.39 -4.29 29.22
CA GLU A 67 -17.56 -3.77 28.49
C GLU A 67 -18.40 -4.87 27.80
N LYS A 68 -17.91 -6.12 27.76
CA LYS A 68 -18.61 -7.28 27.19
C LYS A 68 -19.40 -8.12 28.20
N GLN A 69 -19.56 -7.66 29.44
CA GLN A 69 -20.38 -8.28 30.50
C GLN A 69 -21.61 -7.43 30.77
#